data_AF-A0A7K1L4T6-F1
#
_entry.id   AF-A0A7K1L4T6-F1
#
_cell.length_a   1.000
_cell.length_b   1.000
_cell.length_c   1.000
_cell.angle_alpha   90.00
_cell.angle_beta   90.00
_cell.angle_gamma   90.00
#
_symmetry.space_group_name_H-M   'P 1'
#
loop_
_entity.id
_entity.type
_entity.pdbx_description
1 polymer ?
#
loop_
_entity_poly.entity_id
_entity_poly.type
_entity_poly.pdbx_seq_one_letter_code
_entity_poly.pdbx_strand_id
1 'polypeptide(L)'
;MDAYTLWRNLPFPRSGSSGDLILTHGELAEVDEYVTTVIRYVERGIFKPAPADVLTMLQTLMERVDRLGRIASGGDQSVARSQHAYAALLDLVYRQFLEVGRSC
;
A
#
# COMPACT_ATOMS: atom_id res chain seq x y z
N MET A 1 13.19 9.96 8.96
CA MET A 1 11.72 9.94 8.92
C MET A 1 11.30 8.47 8.91
N ASP A 2 10.42 8.06 9.81
CA ASP A 2 9.91 6.68 9.85
C ASP A 2 8.88 6.42 8.73
N ALA A 3 8.58 5.15 8.47
CA ALA A 3 7.69 4.74 7.38
C ALA A 3 6.26 5.28 7.54
N TYR A 4 5.75 5.36 8.77
CA TYR A 4 4.42 5.92 9.04
C TYR A 4 4.39 7.41 8.71
N THR A 5 5.36 8.20 9.20
CA THR A 5 5.45 9.64 8.90
C THR A 5 5.60 9.89 7.40
N LEU A 6 6.36 9.05 6.68
CA LEU A 6 6.45 9.15 5.22
C LEU A 6 5.10 8.90 4.56
N TRP A 7 4.41 7.82 4.91
CA TRP A 7 3.09 7.48 4.37
C TRP A 7 2.05 8.59 4.61
N ARG A 8 2.02 9.17 5.81
CA ARG A 8 1.06 10.24 6.15
C ARG A 8 1.24 11.53 5.34
N ASN A 9 2.45 11.77 4.82
CA ASN A 9 2.76 12.96 4.04
C ASN A 9 2.81 12.71 2.53
N LEU A 10 2.70 11.46 2.09
CA LEU A 10 2.77 11.10 0.69
C LEU A 10 1.37 11.15 0.05
N PRO A 11 1.19 11.82 -1.10
CA PRO A 11 -0.09 11.76 -1.79
C PRO A 11 -0.36 10.35 -2.32
N PHE A 12 -1.63 9.95 -2.31
CA PHE A 12 -2.06 8.71 -2.95
C PHE A 12 -1.70 8.74 -4.45
N PRO A 13 -1.15 7.64 -5.02
CA PRO A 13 -0.70 7.63 -6.40
C PRO A 13 -1.86 7.79 -7.38
N ARG A 14 -1.56 8.35 -8.56
CA ARG A 14 -2.57 8.53 -9.61
C ARG A 14 -3.03 7.18 -10.18
N SER A 15 -4.24 7.17 -10.72
CA SER A 15 -4.71 6.09 -11.58
C SER A 15 -3.98 6.11 -12.94
N GLY A 16 -3.86 4.93 -13.56
CA GLY A 16 -3.34 4.79 -14.92
C GLY A 16 -4.44 5.01 -15.96
N SER A 17 -4.06 4.97 -17.24
CA SER A 17 -5.02 5.06 -18.34
C SER A 17 -5.51 3.70 -18.84
N SER A 18 -4.71 2.64 -18.64
CA SER A 18 -5.12 1.26 -18.92
C SER A 18 -6.11 0.72 -17.89
N GLY A 19 -7.05 -0.11 -18.37
CA GLY A 19 -8.05 -0.75 -17.50
C GLY A 19 -7.43 -1.53 -16.35
N ASP A 20 -6.33 -2.24 -16.59
CA ASP A 20 -5.64 -2.98 -15.53
C ASP A 20 -5.03 -2.08 -14.45
N LEU A 21 -4.46 -0.92 -14.82
CA LEU A 21 -3.92 0.03 -13.84
C LEU A 21 -5.01 0.79 -13.06
N ILE A 22 -6.21 0.92 -13.65
CA ILE A 22 -7.39 1.43 -12.96
C ILE A 22 -7.86 0.42 -11.90
N LEU A 23 -7.85 -0.88 -12.24
CA LEU A 23 -8.21 -1.94 -11.30
C LEU A 23 -7.20 -2.01 -10.14
N THR A 24 -5.89 -1.99 -10.42
CA THR A 24 -4.88 -2.00 -9.35
C THR A 24 -4.91 -0.75 -8.49
N HIS A 25 -5.30 0.41 -9.03
CA HIS A 25 -5.53 1.61 -8.23
C HIS A 25 -6.70 1.43 -7.25
N GLY A 26 -7.79 0.79 -7.67
CA GLY A 26 -8.92 0.46 -6.78
C GLY A 26 -8.52 -0.51 -5.66
N GLU A 27 -7.82 -1.58 -6.02
CA GLU A 27 -7.26 -2.54 -5.06
C GLU A 27 -6.30 -1.85 -4.07
N LEU A 28 -5.47 -0.93 -4.56
CA LEU A 28 -4.57 -0.16 -3.70
C LEU A 28 -5.33 0.72 -2.70
N ALA A 29 -6.45 1.30 -3.11
CA ALA A 29 -7.28 2.14 -2.23
C ALA A 29 -7.96 1.31 -1.14
N GLU A 30 -8.48 0.13 -1.49
CA GLU A 30 -9.04 -0.82 -0.52
C GLU A 30 -7.99 -1.23 0.52
N VAL A 31 -6.78 -1.53 0.07
CA VAL A 31 -5.70 -1.95 0.97
C VAL A 31 -5.19 -0.79 1.83
N ASP A 32 -5.10 0.43 1.29
CA ASP A 32 -4.78 1.64 2.07
C ASP A 32 -5.81 1.85 3.20
N GLU A 33 -7.10 1.64 2.92
CA GLU A 33 -8.16 1.69 3.94
C GLU A 33 -7.90 0.69 5.07
N TYR A 34 -7.52 -0.55 4.78
CA TYR A 34 -7.16 -1.52 5.82
C TYR A 34 -5.95 -1.07 6.65
N VAL A 35 -4.94 -0.45 6.01
CA VAL A 35 -3.74 0.05 6.70
C VAL A 35 -4.05 1.26 7.59
N THR A 36 -5.16 1.98 7.40
CA THR A 36 -5.59 3.07 8.30
C THR A 36 -5.74 2.64 9.76
N THR A 37 -5.88 1.36 10.07
CA THR A 37 -5.87 0.89 11.47
C THR A 37 -4.57 1.23 12.20
N VAL A 38 -3.44 1.33 11.48
CA VAL A 38 -2.15 1.78 12.04
C VAL A 38 -2.24 3.21 12.58
N ILE A 39 -3.06 4.07 11.96
CA ILE A 39 -3.29 5.43 12.45
C ILE A 39 -3.91 5.39 13.85
N ARG A 40 -4.90 4.51 14.10
CA ARG A 40 -5.51 4.36 15.43
C ARG A 40 -4.51 3.89 16.47
N TYR A 41 -3.59 3.01 16.08
CA TYR A 41 -2.51 2.57 16.95
C TYR A 41 -1.56 3.71 17.29
N VAL A 42 -1.06 4.45 16.30
CA VAL A 42 -0.10 5.54 16.53
C VAL A 42 -0.74 6.69 17.30
N GLU A 43 -1.97 7.08 16.97
CA GLU A 43 -2.63 8.24 17.59
C GLU A 43 -3.26 7.92 18.96
N ARG A 44 -3.68 6.68 19.20
CA ARG A 44 -4.51 6.32 20.36
C ARG A 44 -4.03 5.08 21.13
N GLY A 45 -2.95 4.43 20.69
CA GLY A 45 -2.44 3.19 21.28
C GLY A 45 -3.35 1.97 21.08
N ILE A 46 -4.36 2.05 20.20
CA ILE A 46 -5.32 0.96 20.01
C ILE A 46 -4.77 -0.04 18.99
N PHE A 47 -4.29 -1.19 19.48
CA PHE A 47 -3.84 -2.28 18.63
C PHE A 47 -5.02 -3.15 18.18
N LYS A 48 -5.50 -2.91 16.95
CA LYS A 48 -6.54 -3.74 16.32
C LYS A 48 -6.21 -3.93 14.83
N PRO A 49 -5.56 -5.04 14.44
CA PRO A 49 -5.26 -5.31 13.04
C PRO A 49 -6.52 -5.38 12.18
N ALA A 50 -6.34 -5.15 10.87
CA ALA A 50 -7.40 -5.39 9.91
C ALA A 50 -7.78 -6.89 9.91
N PRO A 51 -9.05 -7.24 9.63
CA PRO A 51 -9.49 -8.63 9.59
C PRO A 51 -9.02 -9.39 8.34
N ALA A 52 -8.40 -8.69 7.38
CA ALA A 52 -7.87 -9.25 6.13
C ALA A 52 -6.36 -9.51 6.22
N ASP A 53 -5.85 -10.42 5.37
CA ASP A 53 -4.42 -10.64 5.21
C ASP A 53 -3.79 -9.55 4.31
N VAL A 54 -3.66 -8.36 4.90
CA VAL A 54 -3.17 -7.14 4.23
C VAL A 54 -1.79 -7.33 3.61
N LEU A 55 -0.89 -8.08 4.26
CA LEU A 55 0.46 -8.30 3.72
C LEU A 55 0.42 -9.12 2.43
N THR A 56 -0.37 -10.19 2.40
CA THR A 56 -0.55 -10.99 1.18
C THR A 56 -1.22 -10.19 0.07
N MET A 57 -2.22 -9.35 0.41
CA MET A 57 -2.86 -8.45 -0.56
C MET A 57 -1.87 -7.47 -1.18
N LEU A 58 -1.03 -6.83 -0.37
CA LEU A 58 0.00 -5.90 -0.83
C LEU A 58 1.04 -6.57 -1.72
N GLN A 59 1.52 -7.76 -1.34
CA GLN A 59 2.49 -8.52 -2.13
C GLN A 59 1.92 -8.92 -3.49
N THR A 60 0.69 -9.43 -3.51
CA THR A 60 -0.02 -9.78 -4.75
C THR A 60 -0.22 -8.57 -5.65
N LEU A 61 -0.58 -7.42 -5.06
CA LEU A 61 -0.75 -6.17 -5.78
C LEU A 61 0.57 -5.67 -6.37
N MET A 62 1.66 -5.67 -5.60
CA MET A 62 3.00 -5.29 -6.07
C MET A 62 3.44 -6.13 -7.26
N GLU A 63 3.27 -7.45 -7.19
CA GLU A 63 3.61 -8.36 -8.29
C GLU A 63 2.78 -8.07 -9.55
N ARG A 64 1.48 -7.82 -9.40
CA ARG A 64 0.60 -7.49 -10.52
C ARG A 64 1.00 -6.16 -11.15
N VAL A 65 1.19 -5.12 -10.35
CA VAL A 65 1.60 -3.79 -10.81
C VAL A 65 2.97 -3.85 -11.50
N ASP A 66 3.91 -4.66 -11.00
CA ASP A 66 5.20 -4.87 -11.66
C ASP A 66 5.07 -5.50 -13.04
N ARG A 67 4.23 -6.53 -13.17
CA ARG A 67 3.96 -7.14 -14.47
C ARG A 67 3.37 -6.13 -15.44
N LEU A 68 2.42 -5.30 -14.98
CA LEU A 68 1.83 -4.22 -15.78
C LEU A 68 2.87 -3.17 -16.17
N GLY A 69 3.75 -2.76 -15.26
CA GLY A 69 4.80 -1.77 -15.52
C GLY A 69 5.84 -2.22 -16.55
N ARG A 70 6.07 -3.53 -16.69
CA ARG A 70 6.97 -4.10 -17.72
C ARG A 70 6.38 -4.05 -19.13
N ILE A 71 5.05 -4.13 -19.25
CA ILE A 71 4.35 -4.10 -20.55
C ILE A 71 3.80 -2.71 -20.92
N ALA A 72 3.65 -1.84 -19.93
CA ALA A 72 3.20 -0.46 -20.11
C ALA A 72 4.24 0.40 -20.84
N SER A 73 3.76 1.44 -21.53
CA SER A 73 4.61 2.44 -22.17
C SER A 73 4.26 3.85 -21.66
N GLY A 74 5.22 4.76 -21.76
CA GLY A 74 5.02 6.17 -21.43
C GLY A 74 4.54 6.42 -20.00
N GLY A 75 3.48 7.21 -19.85
CA GLY A 75 2.93 7.64 -18.56
C GLY A 75 2.47 6.50 -17.67
N ASP A 76 1.91 5.43 -18.24
CA ASP A 76 1.42 4.27 -17.49
C ASP A 76 2.55 3.50 -16.80
N GLN A 77 3.75 3.46 -17.39
CA GLN A 77 4.92 2.87 -16.72
C GLN A 77 5.36 3.69 -15.50
N SER A 78 5.24 5.01 -15.55
CA SER A 78 5.50 5.86 -14.38
C SER A 78 4.44 5.66 -13.30
N VAL A 79 3.17 5.52 -13.70
CA VAL A 79 2.07 5.26 -12.76
C VAL A 79 2.23 3.91 -12.07
N ALA A 80 2.55 2.85 -12.83
CA ALA A 80 2.81 1.53 -12.27
C ALA A 80 3.92 1.57 -11.21
N ARG A 81 5.04 2.26 -11.51
CA ARG A 81 6.13 2.44 -10.53
C ARG A 81 5.67 3.17 -9.27
N SER A 82 4.85 4.21 -9.41
CA SER A 82 4.31 4.95 -8.26
C SER A 82 3.34 4.09 -7.42
N GLN A 83 2.46 3.31 -8.06
CA GLN A 83 1.56 2.39 -7.37
C GLN A 83 2.34 1.30 -6.62
N HIS A 84 3.36 0.71 -7.24
CA HIS A 84 4.24 -0.25 -6.59
C HIS A 84 4.93 0.37 -5.36
N ALA A 85 5.56 1.54 -5.53
CA ALA A 85 6.28 2.19 -4.44
C ALA A 85 5.37 2.52 -3.25
N TYR A 86 4.13 2.95 -3.53
CA TYR A 86 3.14 3.19 -2.49
C TYR A 86 2.72 1.89 -1.79
N ALA A 87 2.45 0.81 -2.54
CA ALA A 87 2.14 -0.50 -1.96
C ALA A 87 3.29 -1.05 -1.10
N ALA A 88 4.54 -0.90 -1.53
CA ALA A 88 5.71 -1.28 -0.76
C ALA A 88 5.85 -0.49 0.56
N LEU A 89 5.50 0.80 0.54
CA LEU A 89 5.45 1.62 1.74
C LEU A 89 4.37 1.14 2.71
N LEU A 90 3.18 0.82 2.21
CA LEU A 90 2.11 0.24 3.02
C LEU A 90 2.53 -1.11 3.63
N ASP A 91 3.24 -1.96 2.87
CA ASP A 91 3.72 -3.27 3.34
C ASP A 91 4.70 -3.10 4.50
N LEU A 92 5.64 -2.15 4.36
CA LEU A 92 6.58 -1.81 5.42
C LEU A 92 5.87 -1.28 6.68
N VAL A 93 4.94 -0.33 6.52
CA VAL A 93 4.17 0.26 7.63
C VAL A 93 3.37 -0.81 8.37
N TYR A 94 2.65 -1.65 7.62
CA TYR A 94 1.78 -2.65 8.23
C TYR A 94 2.59 -3.80 8.87
N ARG A 95 3.71 -4.22 8.26
CA ARG A 95 4.62 -5.20 8.86
C ARG A 95 5.17 -4.71 10.20
N GLN A 96 5.65 -3.46 10.26
CA GLN A 96 6.16 -2.85 11.50
C GLN A 96 5.07 -2.78 12.57
N PHE A 97 3.84 -2.40 12.20
CA PHE A 97 2.71 -2.41 13.12
C PHE A 97 2.46 -3.81 13.71
N LEU A 98 2.44 -4.86 12.88
CA LEU A 98 2.23 -6.24 13.35
C LEU A 98 3.38 -6.74 14.24
N GLU A 99 4.62 -6.37 13.97
CA GLU A 99 5.78 -6.73 14.79
C GLU A 99 5.68 -6.18 16.22
N VAL A 100 5.16 -4.97 16.38
CA VAL A 100 4.89 -4.40 17.70
C VAL A 100 3.87 -5.24 18.46
N GLY A 101 2.80 -5.67 17.82
CA GLY A 101 1.78 -6.53 18.45
C GLY A 101 2.25 -7.93 18.83
N ARG A 102 3.35 -8.43 18.27
CA ARG A 102 3.97 -9.72 18.62
C ARG A 102 4.94 -9.64 19.79
N SER A 103 5.34 -8.42 20.16
CA SER A 103 6.31 -8.16 21.22
C SER A 103 5.65 -7.85 22.58
N CYS A 104 4.31 -7.83 22.63
CA CYS A 104 3.48 -7.66 23.82
C CYS A 104 2.84 -8.99 24.22
#